data_AF-A0AAD8N3V2-F1
#
_entry.id   AF-A0AAD8N3V2-F1
#
_cell.length_a   1.000
_cell.length_b   1.000
_cell.length_c   1.000
_cell.angle_alpha   90.00
_cell.angle_beta   90.00
_cell.angle_gamma   90.00
#
_symmetry.space_group_name_H-M   'P 1'
#
loop_
_entity.id
_entity.type
_entity.pdbx_description
1 polymer ?
#
loop_
_entity_poly.entity_id
_entity_poly.type
_entity_poly.pdbx_seq_one_letter_code
_entity_poly.pdbx_strand_id
1 'polypeptide(L)'
;MGRNPVVIVTDQCAAMKVAIRDTFVAVNGGLVASKHRLCMWHIMEKFPMKLGNLLCKETDFMDKMKTYIWSSNIEIGEFETDCDAIIKEFKLEDNKWLSDMYGIRSYWIPAYFRNEPMFGLMRTTSRQRNETVRLDNESNISLPTTLSTWFIEYDVAELFTRAIFYKVQEEIIASCYDMQIRRMSEEVEGVTHLKIRDVRVKDKLFKVSVSRNHVVCSCKKFVMCGIVCRHTFCGLKQI
;
A
#
# COMPACT_ATOMS: atom_id res chain seq x y z
N MET A 1 21.16 -9.68 -18.59
CA MET A 1 21.66 -8.45 -17.93
C MET A 1 20.87 -8.24 -16.65
N GLY A 2 21.54 -8.02 -15.52
CA GLY A 2 20.86 -7.77 -14.24
C GLY A 2 20.24 -6.36 -14.19
N ARG A 3 19.23 -6.16 -13.35
CA ARG A 3 18.67 -4.85 -12.99
C ARG A 3 18.76 -4.68 -11.49
N ASN A 4 19.00 -3.45 -11.03
CA ASN A 4 18.87 -3.14 -9.61
C ASN A 4 17.42 -3.38 -9.15
N PRO A 5 17.22 -3.86 -7.91
CA PRO A 5 15.90 -3.83 -7.30
C PRO A 5 15.36 -2.40 -7.28
N VAL A 6 14.07 -2.20 -7.53
CA VAL A 6 13.48 -0.85 -7.52
C VAL A 6 13.50 -0.25 -6.11
N VAL A 7 13.08 -1.04 -5.12
CA VAL A 7 13.08 -0.66 -3.70
C VAL A 7 13.74 -1.76 -2.88
N ILE A 8 14.64 -1.38 -1.98
CA ILE A 8 15.25 -2.27 -1.00
C ILE A 8 14.72 -1.90 0.38
N VAL A 9 14.09 -2.87 1.06
CA VAL A 9 13.50 -2.69 2.38
C VAL A 9 14.42 -3.29 3.44
N THR A 10 14.85 -2.49 4.42
CA THR A 10 15.67 -2.97 5.56
C THR A 10 15.11 -2.44 6.88
N ASP A 11 15.61 -2.95 7.99
CA ASP A 11 15.45 -2.27 9.28
C ASP A 11 16.26 -0.95 9.33
N GLN A 12 16.28 -0.31 10.51
CA GLN A 12 17.08 0.88 10.78
C GLN A 12 18.55 0.54 11.04
N CYS A 13 19.24 -0.02 10.04
CA CYS A 13 20.66 -0.33 10.08
C CYS A 13 21.49 0.70 9.29
N ALA A 14 22.41 1.38 9.99
CA ALA A 14 23.29 2.38 9.38
C ALA A 14 24.22 1.78 8.32
N ALA A 15 24.72 0.56 8.55
CA ALA A 15 25.56 -0.15 7.60
C ALA A 15 24.80 -0.46 6.31
N MET A 16 23.54 -0.92 6.40
CA MET A 16 22.71 -1.18 5.23
C MET A 16 22.40 0.10 4.44
N LYS A 17 22.16 1.22 5.12
CA LYS A 17 21.97 2.51 4.45
C LYS A 17 23.18 2.90 3.58
N VAL A 18 24.38 2.72 4.12
CA VAL A 18 25.64 2.98 3.39
C VAL A 18 25.82 1.98 2.26
N ALA A 19 25.73 0.68 2.55
CA ALA A 19 25.93 -0.39 1.58
C ALA A 19 24.95 -0.28 0.39
N ILE A 20 23.67 0.02 0.64
CA ILE A 20 22.68 0.21 -0.43
C ILE A 20 23.04 1.39 -1.32
N ARG A 21 23.39 2.52 -0.70
CA ARG A 21 23.79 3.73 -1.42
C ARG A 21 25.02 3.49 -2.29
N ASP A 22 25.98 2.69 -1.83
CA ASP A 22 27.24 2.51 -2.52
C ASP A 22 27.21 1.34 -3.53
N THR A 23 26.35 0.34 -3.31
CA THR A 23 26.25 -0.86 -4.16
C THR A 23 25.21 -0.73 -5.27
N PHE A 24 24.04 -0.15 -4.98
CA PHE A 24 22.91 -0.07 -5.91
C PHE A 24 22.77 1.33 -6.52
N VAL A 25 23.90 1.87 -6.99
CA VAL A 25 23.98 3.16 -7.66
C VAL A 25 23.49 3.10 -9.11
N ALA A 26 23.19 4.27 -9.66
CA ALA A 26 23.06 4.41 -11.10
C ALA A 26 24.45 4.30 -11.74
N VAL A 27 24.60 3.44 -12.74
CA VAL A 27 25.86 3.28 -13.48
C VAL A 27 25.60 3.64 -14.94
N ASN A 28 26.57 4.29 -15.57
CA ASN A 28 26.57 4.60 -17.00
C ASN A 28 26.32 3.30 -17.79
N GLY A 29 25.17 3.19 -18.46
CA GLY A 29 24.71 1.95 -19.09
C GLY A 29 23.25 1.55 -18.81
N GLY A 30 22.48 2.38 -18.08
CA GLY A 30 21.02 2.25 -17.99
C GLY A 30 20.47 1.59 -16.72
N LEU A 31 21.31 1.37 -15.70
CA LEU A 31 20.84 0.91 -14.38
C LEU A 31 20.33 2.10 -13.56
N VAL A 32 19.08 2.02 -13.11
CA VAL A 32 18.47 2.99 -12.19
C VAL A 32 18.89 2.64 -10.76
N ALA A 33 19.20 3.66 -9.94
CA ALA A 33 19.55 3.45 -8.53
C ALA A 33 18.37 2.89 -7.73
N SER A 34 18.64 1.99 -6.77
CA SER A 34 17.61 1.48 -5.87
C SER A 34 17.18 2.55 -4.87
N LYS A 35 15.88 2.62 -4.58
CA LYS A 35 15.38 3.41 -3.43
C LYS A 35 15.48 2.61 -2.14
N HIS A 36 16.07 3.22 -1.11
CA HIS A 36 16.11 2.63 0.23
C HIS A 36 14.83 2.97 0.99
N ARG A 37 14.19 1.93 1.55
CA ARG A 37 13.02 2.06 2.43
C ARG A 37 13.28 1.35 3.76
N LEU A 38 12.91 2.00 4.85
CA LEU A 38 12.92 1.39 6.18
C LEU A 38 11.63 0.61 6.42
N CYS A 39 11.77 -0.52 7.10
CA CYS A 39 10.69 -1.43 7.41
C CYS A 39 9.76 -0.79 8.46
N MET A 40 8.54 -0.48 8.03
CA MET A 40 7.53 0.16 8.88
C MET A 40 7.21 -0.67 10.13
N TRP A 41 7.24 -2.00 10.05
CA TRP A 41 6.91 -2.84 11.19
C TRP A 41 7.93 -2.74 12.31
N HIS A 42 9.23 -2.81 12.00
CA HIS A 42 10.29 -2.60 13.00
C HIS A 42 10.26 -1.19 13.59
N ILE A 43 9.79 -0.21 12.82
CA ILE A 43 9.54 1.15 13.32
C ILE A 43 8.34 1.14 14.28
N MET A 44 7.22 0.52 13.89
CA MET A 44 5.99 0.42 14.67
C MET A 44 6.16 -0.33 15.98
N GLU A 45 7.00 -1.36 16.03
CA GLU A 45 7.31 -2.07 17.28
C GLU A 45 8.00 -1.19 18.33
N LYS A 46 8.69 -0.13 17.90
CA LYS A 46 9.37 0.80 18.81
C LYS A 46 8.43 1.82 19.43
N PHE A 47 7.24 2.05 18.87
CA PHE A 47 6.29 3.06 19.37
C PHE A 47 5.96 2.86 20.85
N PRO A 48 5.49 1.68 21.31
CA PRO A 48 5.16 1.48 22.72
C PRO A 48 6.37 1.65 23.67
N MET A 49 7.57 1.28 23.20
CA MET A 49 8.80 1.46 23.97
C MET A 49 9.26 2.93 24.07
N LYS A 50 8.94 3.74 23.05
CA LYS A 50 9.45 5.11 22.92
C LYS A 50 8.47 6.19 23.36
N LEU A 51 7.17 5.92 23.25
CA LEU A 51 6.08 6.84 23.61
C LEU A 51 5.29 6.35 24.84
N GLY A 52 5.57 5.14 25.32
CA GLY A 52 4.90 4.55 26.48
C GLY A 52 3.73 3.65 26.10
N ASN A 53 3.60 2.54 26.84
CA ASN A 53 2.52 1.58 26.64
C ASN A 53 1.13 2.17 26.91
N LEU A 54 1.01 3.05 27.92
CA LEU A 54 -0.26 3.67 28.30
C LEU A 54 -0.86 4.43 27.11
N LEU A 55 -0.08 5.35 26.52
CA LEU A 55 -0.49 6.09 25.33
C LEU A 55 -0.82 5.12 24.18
N CYS A 56 0.06 4.15 23.91
CA CYS A 56 -0.08 3.30 22.73
C CYS A 56 -1.19 2.23 22.82
N LYS A 57 -1.65 1.88 24.03
CA LYS A 57 -2.63 0.81 24.25
C LYS A 57 -3.96 1.30 24.82
N GLU A 58 -3.95 2.40 25.56
CA GLU A 58 -5.13 2.90 26.28
C GLU A 58 -5.73 4.17 25.66
N THR A 59 -5.10 4.70 24.60
CA THR A 59 -5.66 5.78 23.78
C THR A 59 -5.81 5.33 22.33
N ASP A 60 -6.52 6.12 21.53
CA ASP A 60 -6.68 5.89 20.09
C ASP A 60 -5.48 6.38 19.26
N PHE A 61 -4.40 6.86 19.89
CA PHE A 61 -3.19 7.35 19.22
C PHE A 61 -2.63 6.37 18.19
N MET A 62 -2.42 5.12 18.58
CA MET A 62 -1.84 4.12 17.67
C MET A 62 -2.78 3.78 16.53
N ASP A 63 -4.09 3.80 16.76
CA ASP A 63 -5.06 3.50 15.72
C ASP A 63 -5.13 4.65 14.71
N LYS A 64 -5.11 5.91 15.19
CA LYS A 64 -4.92 7.09 14.33
C LYS A 64 -3.61 7.01 13.55
N MET A 65 -2.47 6.78 14.18
CA MET A 65 -1.18 6.70 13.46
C MET A 65 -1.15 5.57 12.42
N LYS A 66 -1.73 4.40 12.74
CA LYS A 66 -1.79 3.26 11.81
C LYS A 66 -2.59 3.58 10.54
N THR A 67 -3.65 4.38 10.62
CA THR A 67 -4.45 4.71 9.43
C THR A 67 -3.60 5.42 8.38
N TYR A 68 -2.62 6.23 8.79
CA TYR A 68 -1.70 6.93 7.90
C TYR A 68 -0.49 6.07 7.51
N ILE A 69 0.16 5.42 8.48
CA ILE A 69 1.39 4.63 8.26
C ILE A 69 1.13 3.44 7.33
N TRP A 70 -0.05 2.82 7.40
CA TRP A 70 -0.41 1.66 6.57
C TRP A 70 -1.27 2.01 5.34
N SER A 71 -1.53 3.31 5.13
CA SER A 71 -2.33 3.76 4.00
C SER A 71 -1.61 3.56 2.67
N SER A 72 -2.37 3.09 1.69
CA SER A 72 -1.95 3.08 0.28
C SER A 72 -2.52 4.24 -0.51
N ASN A 73 -3.43 5.05 0.06
CA ASN A 73 -4.19 6.02 -0.73
C ASN A 73 -3.96 7.47 -0.31
N ILE A 74 -3.06 7.69 0.64
CA ILE A 74 -2.73 9.02 1.18
C ILE A 74 -1.65 9.68 0.32
N GLU A 75 -1.79 10.98 0.14
CA GLU A 75 -0.80 11.84 -0.51
C GLU A 75 0.17 12.41 0.52
N ILE A 76 1.33 12.89 0.07
CA ILE A 76 2.36 13.42 0.98
C ILE A 76 1.79 14.59 1.78
N GLY A 77 1.12 15.55 1.14
CA GLY A 77 0.56 16.72 1.83
C GLY A 77 -0.44 16.36 2.93
N GLU A 78 -1.33 15.40 2.67
CA GLU A 78 -2.28 14.90 3.66
C GLU A 78 -1.58 14.23 4.84
N PHE A 79 -0.56 13.40 4.57
CA PHE A 79 0.25 12.81 5.63
C PHE A 79 0.90 13.89 6.51
N GLU A 80 1.51 14.91 5.92
CA GLU A 80 2.18 15.98 6.69
C GLU A 80 1.17 16.72 7.58
N THR A 81 -0.01 17.07 7.05
CA THR A 81 -1.06 17.76 7.80
C THR A 81 -1.64 16.90 8.92
N ASP A 82 -2.03 15.66 8.61
CA ASP A 82 -2.71 14.80 9.57
C ASP A 82 -1.76 14.28 10.65
N CYS A 83 -0.50 14.00 10.31
CA CYS A 83 0.50 13.61 11.29
C CYS A 83 0.80 14.74 12.28
N ASP A 84 0.92 15.99 11.81
CA ASP A 84 1.09 17.17 12.66
C ASP A 84 -0.10 17.37 13.60
N ALA A 85 -1.33 17.20 13.09
CA ALA A 85 -2.54 17.28 13.91
C ALA A 85 -2.56 16.24 15.05
N ILE A 86 -2.16 14.99 14.77
CA ILE A 86 -2.06 13.93 15.79
C ILE A 86 -0.98 14.28 16.81
N ILE A 87 0.20 14.73 16.38
CA ILE A 87 1.29 15.07 17.30
C ILE A 87 0.83 16.13 18.31
N LYS A 88 0.10 17.16 17.84
CA LYS A 88 -0.47 18.22 18.69
C LYS A 88 -1.57 17.71 19.62
N GLU A 89 -2.46 16.88 19.10
CA GLU A 89 -3.56 16.29 19.88
C GLU A 89 -3.03 15.53 21.11
N PHE A 90 -1.96 14.75 20.93
CA PHE A 90 -1.36 13.94 21.99
C PHE A 90 -0.21 14.64 22.74
N LYS A 91 0.05 15.92 22.44
CA LYS A 91 1.09 16.75 23.08
C LYS A 91 2.49 16.14 22.98
N LEU A 92 2.85 15.67 21.78
CA LEU A 92 4.10 14.96 21.50
C LEU A 92 5.14 15.83 20.75
N GLU A 93 4.92 17.14 20.65
CA GLU A 93 5.78 18.07 19.90
C GLU A 93 7.24 18.03 20.36
N ASP A 94 7.46 17.92 21.68
CA ASP A 94 8.79 17.90 22.29
C ASP A 94 9.41 16.49 22.35
N ASN A 95 8.72 15.45 21.82
CA ASN A 95 9.24 14.10 21.84
C ASN A 95 10.38 13.94 20.82
N LYS A 96 11.62 13.91 21.32
CA LYS A 96 12.83 13.78 20.49
C LYS A 96 12.78 12.58 19.53
N TRP A 97 12.34 11.41 20.00
CA TRP A 97 12.30 10.22 19.14
C TRP A 97 11.28 10.38 18.01
N LEU A 98 10.10 10.93 18.29
CA LEU A 98 9.09 11.18 17.26
C LEU A 98 9.57 12.23 16.26
N SER A 99 10.24 13.29 16.73
CA SER A 99 10.89 14.30 15.88
C SER A 99 11.94 13.67 14.96
N ASP A 100 12.82 12.81 15.48
CA ASP A 100 13.81 12.07 14.68
C ASP A 100 13.13 11.18 13.63
N MET A 101 12.07 10.46 14.03
CA MET A 101 11.29 9.60 13.13
C MET A 101 10.57 10.39 12.04
N TYR A 102 10.04 11.55 12.37
CA TYR A 102 9.45 12.50 11.42
C TYR A 102 10.51 13.05 10.46
N GLY A 103 11.72 13.34 10.93
CA GLY A 103 12.85 13.77 10.11
C GLY A 103 13.23 12.78 9.01
N ILE A 104 13.02 11.48 9.23
CA ILE A 104 13.29 10.42 8.26
C ILE A 104 12.05 9.85 7.57
N ARG A 105 10.87 10.49 7.72
CA ARG A 105 9.57 10.00 7.19
C ARG A 105 9.57 9.60 5.72
N SER A 106 10.35 10.29 4.87
CA SER A 106 10.49 9.96 3.45
C SER A 106 11.10 8.58 3.18
N TYR A 107 11.77 7.99 4.16
CA TYR A 107 12.34 6.65 4.06
C TYR A 107 11.38 5.55 4.49
N TRP A 108 10.23 5.83 5.13
CA TRP A 108 9.38 4.76 5.67
C TRP A 108 7.88 4.95 5.47
N ILE A 109 7.41 6.18 5.29
CA ILE A 109 5.99 6.47 5.05
C ILE A 109 5.63 6.11 3.59
N PRO A 110 4.58 5.29 3.35
CA PRO A 110 4.26 4.83 2.01
C PRO A 110 3.92 5.92 1.00
N ALA A 111 3.38 7.06 1.45
CA ALA A 111 3.03 8.18 0.58
C ALA A 111 4.23 8.65 -0.27
N TYR A 112 5.46 8.53 0.25
CA TYR A 112 6.71 8.88 -0.44
C TYR A 112 7.17 7.84 -1.47
N PHE A 113 6.59 6.64 -1.46
CA PHE A 113 6.90 5.54 -2.39
C PHE A 113 5.75 5.26 -3.35
N ARG A 114 4.70 6.09 -3.38
CA ARG A 114 3.45 5.84 -4.12
C ARG A 114 3.62 5.61 -5.62
N ASN A 115 4.66 6.21 -6.21
CA ASN A 115 4.95 6.08 -7.64
C ASN A 115 5.99 4.99 -7.93
N GLU A 116 6.59 4.39 -6.90
CA GLU A 116 7.55 3.32 -7.07
C GLU A 116 6.82 1.98 -7.17
N PRO A 117 7.09 1.17 -8.19
CA PRO A 117 6.51 -0.15 -8.28
C PRO A 117 7.12 -1.04 -7.19
N MET A 118 6.41 -1.14 -6.07
CA MET A 118 6.82 -1.92 -4.90
C MET A 118 6.43 -3.39 -5.02
N PHE A 119 5.57 -3.76 -5.98
CA PHE A 119 5.20 -5.15 -6.31
C PHE A 119 4.86 -5.99 -5.06
N GLY A 120 4.11 -5.43 -4.11
CA GLY A 120 3.70 -6.12 -2.88
C GLY A 120 4.65 -5.94 -1.69
N LEU A 121 5.84 -5.36 -1.87
CA LEU A 121 6.82 -5.07 -0.80
C LEU A 121 6.36 -3.98 0.19
N MET A 122 5.26 -3.28 -0.09
CA MET A 122 4.73 -2.24 0.79
C MET A 122 4.39 -2.77 2.18
N ARG A 123 3.84 -3.99 2.26
CA ARG A 123 3.38 -4.61 3.52
C ARG A 123 4.27 -5.76 4.00
N THR A 124 5.27 -6.19 3.23
CA THR A 124 6.09 -7.37 3.59
C THR A 124 6.91 -7.11 4.85
N THR A 125 6.52 -7.75 5.93
CA THR A 125 7.38 -8.10 7.06
C THR A 125 7.67 -9.60 6.97
N SER A 126 8.79 -10.05 7.53
CA SER A 126 9.09 -11.49 7.65
C SER A 126 7.93 -12.27 8.30
N ARG A 127 7.25 -11.65 9.26
CA ARG A 127 6.07 -12.20 9.94
C ARG A 127 4.86 -12.41 9.01
N GLN A 128 4.56 -11.44 8.13
CA GLN A 128 3.49 -11.62 7.12
C GLN A 128 3.84 -12.70 6.09
N ARG A 129 5.12 -12.86 5.71
CA ARG A 129 5.54 -13.97 4.84
C ARG A 129 5.29 -15.32 5.49
N ASN A 130 5.53 -15.46 6.80
CA ASN A 130 5.30 -16.71 7.51
C ASN A 130 3.80 -17.02 7.65
N GLU A 131 2.96 -15.99 7.84
CA GLU A 131 1.50 -16.13 7.91
C GLU A 131 0.88 -16.47 6.55
N THR A 132 1.39 -15.88 5.45
CA THR A 132 1.00 -16.25 4.09
C THR A 132 1.43 -17.69 3.78
N VAL A 133 2.66 -18.08 4.12
CA VAL A 133 3.14 -19.47 3.94
C VAL A 133 2.29 -20.46 4.73
N ARG A 134 1.81 -20.11 5.93
CA ARG A 134 0.91 -20.99 6.70
C ARG A 134 -0.45 -21.17 6.00
N LEU A 135 -1.08 -20.07 5.58
CA LEU A 135 -2.36 -20.10 4.86
C LEU A 135 -2.25 -20.82 3.51
N ASP A 136 -1.11 -20.70 2.85
CA ASP A 136 -0.81 -21.29 1.55
C ASP A 136 -0.48 -22.80 1.71
N ASN A 137 0.26 -23.21 2.73
CA ASN A 137 0.52 -24.64 3.03
C ASN A 137 -0.75 -25.40 3.45
N GLU A 138 -1.67 -24.75 4.15
CA GLU A 138 -2.99 -25.32 4.49
C GLU A 138 -3.91 -25.45 3.26
N SER A 139 -3.54 -24.91 2.09
CA SER A 139 -4.42 -24.77 0.91
C SER A 139 -4.21 -25.77 -0.22
N ASN A 140 -3.27 -26.72 -0.11
CA ASN A 140 -2.96 -27.69 -1.17
C ASN A 140 -4.08 -28.73 -1.47
N ILE A 141 -5.27 -28.59 -0.88
CA ILE A 141 -6.37 -29.57 -0.98
C ILE A 141 -7.59 -29.00 -1.73
N SER A 142 -7.78 -27.68 -1.82
CA SER A 142 -8.95 -27.08 -2.47
C SER A 142 -8.78 -25.60 -2.85
N LEU A 143 -9.50 -25.16 -3.88
CA LEU A 143 -9.60 -23.73 -4.25
C LEU A 143 -10.23 -22.90 -3.11
N PRO A 144 -9.84 -21.62 -2.95
CA PRO A 144 -10.46 -20.71 -2.00
C PRO A 144 -11.96 -20.52 -2.24
N THR A 145 -12.73 -20.33 -1.16
CA THR A 145 -14.16 -20.03 -1.24
C THR A 145 -14.43 -18.64 -1.83
N THR A 146 -15.26 -18.59 -2.86
CA THR A 146 -15.73 -17.34 -3.48
C THR A 146 -16.90 -16.74 -2.71
N LEU A 147 -16.96 -15.40 -2.60
CA LEU A 147 -18.01 -14.69 -1.87
C LEU A 147 -18.92 -13.85 -2.76
N SER A 148 -18.46 -13.51 -3.97
CA SER A 148 -19.33 -12.94 -5.00
C SER A 148 -19.56 -13.93 -6.14
N THR A 149 -20.58 -13.65 -6.94
CA THR A 149 -20.92 -14.40 -8.16
C THR A 149 -20.06 -14.00 -9.36
N TRP A 150 -19.02 -13.18 -9.16
CA TRP A 150 -18.21 -12.65 -10.24
C TRP A 150 -17.20 -13.70 -10.72
N PHE A 151 -17.23 -14.02 -12.01
CA PHE A 151 -16.35 -15.03 -12.61
C PHE A 151 -14.86 -14.72 -12.41
N ILE A 152 -14.49 -13.43 -12.28
CA ILE A 152 -13.12 -13.01 -12.01
C ILE A 152 -12.57 -13.56 -10.68
N GLU A 153 -13.40 -13.93 -9.71
CA GLU A 153 -12.91 -14.59 -8.48
C GLU A 153 -12.28 -15.96 -8.80
N TYR A 154 -12.78 -16.69 -9.80
CA TYR A 154 -12.19 -17.96 -10.21
C TYR A 154 -10.79 -17.74 -10.82
N ASP A 155 -10.66 -16.79 -11.75
CA ASP A 155 -9.36 -16.44 -12.34
C ASP A 155 -8.35 -15.99 -11.26
N VAL A 156 -8.81 -15.18 -10.29
CA VAL A 156 -7.97 -14.73 -9.18
C VAL A 156 -7.58 -15.89 -8.26
N ALA A 157 -8.49 -16.84 -8.01
CA ALA A 157 -8.22 -18.02 -7.17
C ALA A 157 -7.16 -18.95 -7.78
N GLU A 158 -7.09 -19.03 -9.10
CA GLU A 158 -6.08 -19.82 -9.81
C GLU A 158 -4.73 -19.10 -9.91
N LEU A 159 -4.72 -17.76 -10.06
CA LEU A 159 -3.50 -16.98 -10.29
C LEU A 159 -2.78 -16.56 -9.02
N PHE A 160 -3.49 -16.35 -7.91
CA PHE A 160 -2.93 -15.82 -6.67
C PHE A 160 -2.81 -16.87 -5.59
N THR A 161 -1.81 -16.70 -4.70
CA THR A 161 -1.79 -17.49 -3.46
C THR A 161 -3.04 -17.19 -2.63
N ARG A 162 -3.48 -18.15 -1.81
CA ARG A 162 -4.73 -18.01 -1.04
C ARG A 162 -4.73 -16.76 -0.16
N ALA A 163 -3.58 -16.42 0.43
CA ALA A 163 -3.44 -15.21 1.23
C ALA A 163 -3.61 -13.91 0.43
N ILE A 164 -3.27 -13.89 -0.86
CA ILE A 164 -3.50 -12.75 -1.76
C ILE A 164 -4.92 -12.78 -2.31
N PHE A 165 -5.47 -13.95 -2.62
CA PHE A 165 -6.85 -14.12 -3.06
C PHE A 165 -7.83 -13.41 -2.13
N TYR A 166 -7.77 -13.66 -0.81
CA TYR A 166 -8.71 -13.03 0.12
C TYR A 166 -8.58 -11.51 0.16
N LYS A 167 -7.37 -10.96 0.00
CA LYS A 167 -7.17 -9.51 -0.11
C LYS A 167 -7.77 -8.93 -1.39
N VAL A 168 -7.69 -9.67 -2.49
CA VAL A 168 -8.31 -9.27 -3.76
C VAL A 168 -9.84 -9.39 -3.67
N GLN A 169 -10.35 -10.45 -3.05
CA GLN A 169 -11.78 -10.66 -2.83
C GLN A 169 -12.41 -9.52 -2.02
N GLU A 170 -11.74 -9.03 -0.97
CA GLU A 170 -12.17 -7.83 -0.24
C GLU A 170 -12.31 -6.60 -1.15
N GLU A 171 -11.40 -6.41 -2.11
CA GLU A 171 -11.46 -5.31 -3.07
C GLU A 171 -12.56 -5.51 -4.11
N ILE A 172 -12.81 -6.76 -4.55
CA ILE A 172 -13.93 -7.11 -5.45
C ILE A 172 -15.26 -6.81 -4.76
N ILE A 173 -15.46 -7.28 -3.54
CA ILE A 173 -16.68 -7.04 -2.76
C ILE A 173 -16.88 -5.54 -2.53
N ALA A 174 -15.84 -4.83 -2.08
CA ALA A 174 -15.94 -3.39 -1.86
C ALA A 174 -16.26 -2.62 -3.15
N SER A 175 -15.85 -3.13 -4.32
CA SER A 175 -16.21 -2.51 -5.60
C SER A 175 -17.71 -2.57 -5.90
N CYS A 176 -18.44 -3.53 -5.32
CA CYS A 176 -19.88 -3.69 -5.48
C CYS A 176 -20.69 -2.69 -4.65
N TYR A 177 -20.21 -2.37 -3.43
CA TYR A 177 -21.03 -1.72 -2.40
C TYR A 177 -20.57 -0.31 -2.04
N ASP A 178 -19.27 -0.01 -2.18
CA ASP A 178 -18.69 1.23 -1.66
C ASP A 178 -18.42 2.29 -2.74
N MET A 179 -18.64 1.96 -4.01
CA MET A 179 -18.23 2.78 -5.15
C MET A 179 -19.39 3.57 -5.73
N GLN A 180 -19.13 4.83 -6.09
CA GLN A 180 -20.09 5.69 -6.77
C GLN A 180 -19.44 6.30 -8.01
N ILE A 181 -19.85 5.87 -9.20
CA ILE A 181 -19.40 6.46 -10.47
C ILE A 181 -20.02 7.85 -10.59
N ARG A 182 -19.19 8.89 -10.65
CA ARG A 182 -19.62 10.29 -10.77
C ARG A 182 -19.61 10.78 -12.20
N ARG A 183 -18.67 10.31 -13.00
CA ARG A 183 -18.57 10.58 -14.43
C ARG A 183 -17.97 9.37 -15.13
N MET A 184 -18.42 9.13 -16.36
CA MET A 184 -17.89 8.15 -17.29
C MET A 184 -17.79 8.83 -18.65
N SER A 185 -16.65 8.71 -19.31
CA SER A 185 -16.49 9.18 -20.69
C SER A 185 -17.14 8.19 -21.66
N GLU A 186 -17.37 8.66 -22.88
CA GLU A 186 -17.49 7.75 -24.01
C GLU A 186 -16.17 6.98 -24.20
N GLU A 187 -16.27 5.81 -24.83
CA GLU A 187 -15.10 5.01 -25.18
C GLU A 187 -14.35 5.70 -26.33
N VAL A 188 -13.08 6.00 -26.10
CA VAL A 188 -12.18 6.57 -27.11
C VAL A 188 -10.97 5.65 -27.21
N GLU A 189 -10.71 5.14 -28.41
CA GLU A 189 -9.61 4.19 -28.68
C GLU A 189 -9.65 2.93 -27.77
N GLY A 190 -10.85 2.45 -27.42
CA GLY A 190 -11.03 1.29 -26.54
C GLY A 190 -10.77 1.56 -25.06
N VAL A 191 -10.62 2.83 -24.67
CA VAL A 191 -10.39 3.26 -23.29
C VAL A 191 -11.59 4.06 -22.78
N THR A 192 -12.08 3.64 -21.60
CA THR A 192 -13.12 4.36 -20.86
C THR A 192 -12.52 4.99 -19.61
N HIS A 193 -12.74 6.30 -19.44
CA HIS A 193 -12.28 7.05 -18.29
C HIS A 193 -13.41 7.31 -17.30
N LEU A 194 -13.21 6.93 -16.03
CA LEU A 194 -14.16 7.10 -14.96
C LEU A 194 -13.62 8.04 -13.87
N LYS A 195 -14.52 8.80 -13.26
CA LYS A 195 -14.30 9.45 -11.96
C LYS A 195 -15.17 8.75 -10.92
N ILE A 196 -14.53 8.05 -9.99
CA ILE A 196 -15.19 7.23 -8.97
C ILE A 196 -15.00 7.86 -7.59
N ARG A 197 -16.08 8.03 -6.84
CA ARG A 197 -16.04 8.33 -5.40
C ARG A 197 -16.05 7.02 -4.64
N ASP A 198 -15.14 6.89 -3.68
CA ASP A 198 -15.09 5.80 -2.71
C ASP A 198 -15.70 6.27 -1.40
N VAL A 199 -16.81 5.68 -0.95
CA VAL A 199 -17.48 6.13 0.28
C VAL A 199 -16.62 5.91 1.53
N ARG A 200 -15.64 5.00 1.47
CA ARG A 200 -14.70 4.74 2.58
C ARG A 200 -13.55 5.73 2.61
N VAL A 201 -13.33 6.51 1.55
CA VAL A 201 -12.28 7.52 1.48
C VAL A 201 -12.90 8.90 1.36
N LYS A 202 -12.83 9.65 2.46
CA LYS A 202 -13.46 10.95 2.58
C LYS A 202 -12.91 11.93 1.52
N ASP A 203 -13.83 12.66 0.89
CA ASP A 203 -13.57 13.80 -0.01
C ASP A 203 -12.62 13.55 -1.20
N LYS A 204 -12.47 12.29 -1.66
CA LYS A 204 -11.65 11.94 -2.82
C LYS A 204 -12.43 11.44 -4.02
N LEU A 205 -11.95 11.84 -5.20
CA LEU A 205 -12.34 11.28 -6.49
C LEU A 205 -11.14 10.59 -7.13
N PHE A 206 -11.32 9.33 -7.47
CA PHE A 206 -10.32 8.52 -8.15
C PHE A 206 -10.56 8.55 -9.65
N LYS A 207 -9.49 8.79 -10.40
CA LYS A 207 -9.48 8.69 -11.86
C LYS A 207 -9.11 7.26 -12.22
N VAL A 208 -9.97 6.60 -12.98
CA VAL A 208 -9.76 5.22 -13.43
C VAL A 208 -9.84 5.19 -14.95
N SER A 209 -8.87 4.55 -15.59
CA SER A 209 -8.88 4.29 -17.03
C SER A 209 -8.90 2.78 -17.20
N VAL A 210 -9.89 2.27 -17.91
CA VAL A 210 -10.07 0.83 -18.16
C VAL A 210 -10.21 0.58 -19.66
N SER A 211 -9.69 -0.57 -20.07
CA SER A 211 -9.83 -1.16 -21.40
C SER A 211 -9.70 -2.68 -21.24
N ARG A 212 -9.85 -3.43 -22.33
CA ARG A 212 -9.66 -4.89 -22.31
C ARG A 212 -8.27 -5.34 -21.83
N ASN A 213 -7.23 -4.54 -22.09
CA ASN A 213 -5.84 -4.93 -21.86
C ASN A 213 -5.09 -4.02 -20.88
N HIS A 214 -5.71 -2.93 -20.43
CA HIS A 214 -5.04 -1.90 -19.64
C HIS A 214 -5.96 -1.32 -18.58
N VAL A 215 -5.46 -1.26 -17.35
CA VAL A 215 -6.14 -0.64 -16.21
C VAL A 215 -5.19 0.26 -15.43
N VAL A 216 -5.60 1.50 -15.20
CA VAL A 216 -4.86 2.47 -14.38
C VAL A 216 -5.82 3.17 -13.43
N CYS A 217 -5.48 3.14 -12.15
CA CYS A 217 -6.19 3.91 -11.13
C CYS A 217 -5.24 4.92 -10.46
N SER A 218 -5.74 6.12 -10.20
CA SER A 218 -5.01 7.16 -9.47
C SER A 218 -4.72 6.82 -8.01
N CYS A 219 -5.37 5.79 -7.43
CA CYS A 219 -5.05 5.31 -6.08
C CYS A 219 -3.69 4.58 -6.03
N LYS A 220 -3.16 4.12 -7.17
CA LYS A 220 -1.86 3.43 -7.29
C LYS A 220 -1.73 2.14 -6.46
N LYS A 221 -2.83 1.56 -5.98
CA LYS A 221 -2.82 0.33 -5.15
C LYS A 221 -2.08 -0.83 -5.84
N PHE A 222 -2.23 -1.01 -7.15
CA PHE A 222 -1.50 -2.05 -7.87
C PHE A 222 0.02 -1.81 -7.84
N VAL A 223 0.44 -0.56 -8.08
CA VAL A 223 1.85 -0.15 -8.06
C VAL A 223 2.48 -0.39 -6.66
N MET A 224 1.77 -0.03 -5.60
CA MET A 224 2.27 -0.18 -4.22
C MET A 224 2.10 -1.60 -3.65
N CYS A 225 0.94 -2.21 -3.83
CA CYS A 225 0.55 -3.44 -3.14
C CYS A 225 0.58 -4.68 -4.04
N GLY A 226 0.75 -4.54 -5.36
CA GLY A 226 0.70 -5.66 -6.30
C GLY A 226 -0.70 -6.25 -6.51
N ILE A 227 -1.76 -5.61 -5.97
CA ILE A 227 -3.15 -6.07 -6.10
C ILE A 227 -4.03 -4.99 -6.71
N VAL A 228 -5.00 -5.41 -7.51
CA VAL A 228 -5.98 -4.52 -8.15
C VAL A 228 -6.89 -3.89 -7.09
N CYS A 229 -7.21 -2.60 -7.21
CA CYS A 229 -8.09 -1.91 -6.26
C CYS A 229 -9.57 -2.06 -6.63
N ARG A 230 -10.43 -1.86 -5.64
CA ARG A 230 -11.88 -1.75 -5.78
C ARG A 230 -12.33 -0.71 -6.82
N HIS A 231 -11.57 0.38 -7.01
CA HIS A 231 -11.88 1.40 -8.03
C HIS A 231 -11.71 0.84 -9.44
N THR A 232 -10.65 0.07 -9.67
CA THR A 232 -10.42 -0.62 -10.95
C THR A 232 -11.46 -1.70 -11.18
N PHE A 233 -11.76 -2.52 -10.17
CA PHE A 233 -12.83 -3.52 -10.30
C PHE A 233 -14.18 -2.87 -10.62
N CYS A 234 -14.52 -1.74 -9.99
CA CYS A 234 -15.72 -0.97 -10.30
C CYS A 234 -15.76 -0.48 -11.76
N GLY A 235 -14.62 0.02 -12.26
CA GLY A 235 -14.49 0.43 -13.66
C GLY A 235 -14.62 -0.74 -14.65
N LEU A 236 -13.98 -1.88 -14.34
CA LEU A 236 -14.04 -3.09 -15.17
C LEU A 236 -15.46 -3.66 -15.28
N LYS A 237 -16.38 -3.34 -14.35
CA LYS A 237 -17.79 -3.75 -14.44
C LYS A 237 -18.58 -3.02 -15.53
N GLN A 238 -18.04 -1.93 -16.06
CA GLN A 238 -18.74 -1.04 -17.00
C GLN A 238 -18.37 -1.31 -18.46
N ILE A 239 -17.43 -2.22 -18.72
CA ILE A 239 -16.92 -2.53 -20.07
C ILE A 239 -17.16 -3.99 -20.43
#